data_AF-A0A8J7IP96-F1
#
_entry.id   AF-A0A8J7IP96-F1
#
_cell.length_a   1.000
_cell.length_b   1.000
_cell.length_c   1.000
_cell.angle_alpha   90.00
_cell.angle_beta   90.00
_cell.angle_gamma   90.00
#
_symmetry.space_group_name_H-M   'P 1'
#
loop_
_entity.id
_entity.type
_entity.pdbx_description
1 polymer ?
#
loop_
_entity_poly.entity_id
_entity_poly.type
_entity_poly.pdbx_seq_one_letter_code
_entity_poly.pdbx_strand_id
1 'polypeptide(L)'
;MPNEELTVHDSTQLNKIGFYVCQAIIAIQEQQPELLLEKYRNVQWLSSSNQLNLTAKFIEILSPISDRDALLQKLHKYLKAMLTPEAFTSPILLELVEKLRQINTATTELNGSDKLINFKLSQQYESAANSLTITQTGIAVLLLDAENLQLNTETEKFLKEVCNYPIQVKIAFANWCSMGKRDVELHGRGYDLIHVPTGKDNADGKMIAFGSSVRERYPNAKEVLVCSSDKVMTNLCNHLQQNGLIVYQVSKQGEGIIVLNYSQGKIVKQFLNSGLEIPTLEQFLQQIKELIKVEQKHTQSCWVKLATISQTFKNKYKFNISQVISKHLPGKKARDIFINYPADFVIHQVDEASECYITLFEIEQAKASNNQDDSLIRSADASLLSRITSKADLEQALKYIINELTKQSPDSYINIGNLGSSFKQQYGKPITEQIKSLQLSGNFIKFLQSCSSFNLKQTEQGWKVGLGTSR
;
A
#
# COMPACT_ATOMS: atom_id res chain seq x y z
N MET A 1 3.06 -59.06 -45.86
CA MET A 1 2.49 -57.72 -46.10
C MET A 1 2.33 -57.06 -44.74
N PRO A 2 3.14 -56.04 -44.39
CA PRO A 2 2.85 -55.21 -43.24
C PRO A 2 1.93 -54.06 -43.66
N ASN A 3 0.85 -53.90 -42.90
CA ASN A 3 -0.17 -52.88 -43.06
C ASN A 3 0.38 -51.47 -42.81
N GLU A 4 -0.24 -50.53 -43.53
CA GLU A 4 -0.07 -49.08 -43.48
C GLU A 4 -0.20 -48.51 -42.06
N GLU A 5 0.90 -48.06 -41.47
CA GLU A 5 0.88 -47.03 -40.43
C GLU A 5 1.01 -45.65 -41.10
N LEU A 6 -0.13 -45.12 -41.54
CA LEU A 6 -0.24 -43.71 -41.93
C LEU A 6 -0.15 -42.85 -40.66
N THR A 7 1.05 -42.31 -40.48
CA THR A 7 1.46 -41.20 -39.62
C THR A 7 0.31 -40.26 -39.23
N VAL A 8 -0.25 -40.49 -38.05
CA VAL A 8 -1.08 -39.53 -37.32
C VAL A 8 -0.13 -38.46 -36.76
N HIS A 9 0.28 -37.50 -37.59
CA HIS A 9 0.66 -36.20 -37.04
C HIS A 9 -0.61 -35.60 -36.47
N ASP A 10 -0.62 -35.41 -35.15
CA ASP A 10 -1.78 -35.12 -34.32
C ASP A 10 -2.68 -34.05 -34.95
N SER A 11 -3.86 -34.45 -35.45
CA SER A 11 -4.87 -33.53 -35.96
C SER A 11 -5.20 -32.44 -34.93
N THR A 12 -5.03 -32.74 -33.65
CA THR A 12 -5.15 -31.81 -32.53
C THR A 12 -4.05 -30.74 -32.50
N GLN A 13 -2.81 -31.06 -32.87
CA GLN A 13 -1.71 -30.11 -32.98
C GLN A 13 -1.90 -29.18 -34.17
N LEU A 14 -2.26 -29.72 -35.34
CA LEU A 14 -2.53 -28.91 -36.53
C LEU A 14 -3.72 -27.95 -36.31
N ASN A 15 -4.76 -28.40 -35.60
CA ASN A 15 -5.87 -27.54 -35.18
C ASN A 15 -5.42 -26.41 -34.24
N LYS A 16 -4.55 -26.70 -33.27
CA LYS A 16 -3.97 -25.68 -32.37
C LYS A 16 -3.12 -24.66 -33.13
N ILE A 17 -2.30 -25.13 -34.08
CA ILE A 17 -1.49 -24.25 -34.94
C ILE A 17 -2.40 -23.32 -35.74
N GLY A 18 -3.43 -23.87 -36.40
CA GLY A 18 -4.40 -23.06 -37.17
C GLY A 18 -5.14 -22.05 -36.30
N PHE A 19 -5.55 -22.44 -35.09
CA PHE A 19 -6.17 -21.53 -34.12
C PHE A 19 -5.26 -20.35 -33.76
N TYR A 20 -4.01 -20.60 -33.37
CA TYR A 20 -3.09 -19.51 -33.00
C TYR A 20 -2.77 -18.59 -34.16
N VAL A 21 -2.62 -19.11 -35.37
CA VAL A 21 -2.41 -18.29 -36.57
C VAL A 21 -3.62 -17.40 -36.83
N CYS A 22 -4.85 -17.91 -36.68
CA CYS A 22 -6.06 -17.10 -36.80
C CYS A 22 -6.10 -15.98 -35.75
N GLN A 23 -5.79 -16.28 -34.49
CA GLN A 23 -5.76 -15.29 -33.41
C GLN A 23 -4.70 -14.21 -33.66
N ALA A 24 -3.52 -14.58 -34.17
CA ALA A 24 -2.50 -13.61 -34.53
C ALA A 24 -2.95 -12.68 -35.66
N ILE A 25 -3.64 -13.21 -36.68
CA ILE A 25 -4.17 -12.39 -37.78
C ILE A 25 -5.28 -11.44 -37.28
N ILE A 26 -6.14 -11.88 -36.37
CA ILE A 26 -7.17 -11.04 -35.74
C ILE A 26 -6.51 -9.92 -34.92
N ALA A 27 -5.54 -10.27 -34.07
CA ALA A 27 -4.81 -9.30 -33.26
C ALA A 27 -4.08 -8.27 -34.13
N ILE A 28 -3.47 -8.69 -35.24
CA ILE A 28 -2.86 -7.77 -36.22
C ILE A 28 -3.93 -6.87 -36.83
N GLN A 29 -5.09 -7.39 -37.22
CA GLN A 29 -6.16 -6.57 -37.80
C GLN A 29 -6.69 -5.51 -36.82
N GLU A 30 -6.83 -5.84 -35.54
CA GLU A 30 -7.38 -4.94 -34.52
C GLU A 30 -6.37 -3.89 -34.07
N GLN A 31 -5.09 -4.25 -33.96
CA GLN A 31 -4.06 -3.40 -33.34
C GLN A 31 -3.18 -2.68 -34.36
N GLN A 32 -2.82 -3.35 -35.46
CA GLN A 32 -1.82 -2.89 -36.44
C GLN A 32 -2.22 -3.36 -37.86
N PRO A 33 -3.37 -2.93 -38.40
CA PRO A 33 -3.89 -3.43 -39.68
C PRO A 33 -2.94 -3.16 -40.86
N GLU A 34 -2.05 -2.17 -40.76
CA GLU A 34 -1.00 -1.89 -41.72
C GLU A 34 -0.06 -3.07 -41.97
N LEU A 35 0.10 -3.95 -40.98
CA LEU A 35 0.97 -5.13 -41.08
C LEU A 35 0.36 -6.25 -41.94
N LEU A 36 -0.96 -6.23 -42.19
CA LEU A 36 -1.62 -7.06 -43.20
C LEU A 36 -1.44 -6.44 -44.59
N LEU A 37 -1.27 -7.29 -45.60
CA LEU A 37 -1.36 -6.84 -46.99
C LEU A 37 -2.76 -6.30 -47.28
N GLU A 38 -2.83 -5.27 -48.13
CA GLU A 38 -4.04 -4.48 -48.39
C GLU A 38 -5.29 -5.34 -48.69
N LYS A 39 -5.13 -6.40 -49.49
CA LYS A 39 -6.19 -7.35 -49.85
C LYS A 39 -6.80 -8.13 -48.66
N TYR A 40 -6.15 -8.17 -47.51
CA TYR A 40 -6.59 -8.88 -46.31
C TYR A 40 -7.05 -7.97 -45.17
N ARG A 41 -6.89 -6.65 -45.29
CA ARG A 41 -7.28 -5.69 -44.24
C ARG A 41 -8.79 -5.59 -44.04
N ASN A 42 -9.55 -5.75 -45.12
CA ASN A 42 -11.02 -5.64 -45.11
C ASN A 42 -11.74 -6.97 -44.91
N VAL A 43 -11.01 -8.08 -44.75
CA VAL A 43 -11.61 -9.39 -44.47
C VAL A 43 -12.08 -9.41 -43.02
N GLN A 44 -13.31 -9.84 -42.75
CA GLN A 44 -13.83 -9.95 -41.38
C GLN A 44 -13.25 -11.18 -40.67
N TRP A 45 -12.03 -11.10 -40.15
CA TRP A 45 -11.35 -12.24 -39.51
C TRP A 45 -11.99 -12.68 -38.18
N LEU A 46 -12.79 -11.81 -37.55
CA LEU A 46 -13.62 -12.17 -36.40
C LEU A 46 -14.80 -13.09 -36.74
N SER A 47 -15.16 -13.24 -38.02
CA SER A 47 -16.26 -14.13 -38.39
C SER A 47 -15.86 -15.60 -38.25
N SER A 48 -16.71 -16.42 -37.62
CA SER A 48 -16.44 -17.84 -37.41
C SER A 48 -16.22 -18.60 -38.73
N SER A 49 -16.89 -18.20 -39.80
CA SER A 49 -16.70 -18.79 -41.13
C SER A 49 -15.28 -18.55 -41.68
N ASN A 50 -14.76 -17.33 -41.56
CA ASN A 50 -13.41 -17.01 -42.04
C ASN A 50 -12.32 -17.67 -41.20
N GLN A 51 -12.52 -17.79 -39.89
CA GLN A 51 -11.58 -18.50 -38.99
C GLN A 51 -11.53 -20.00 -39.30
N LEU A 52 -12.68 -20.64 -39.51
CA LEU A 52 -12.74 -22.05 -39.89
C LEU A 52 -12.10 -22.29 -41.26
N ASN A 53 -12.39 -21.44 -42.25
CA ASN A 53 -11.78 -21.54 -43.59
C ASN A 53 -10.26 -21.36 -43.55
N LEU A 54 -9.77 -20.39 -42.78
CA LEU A 54 -8.34 -20.14 -42.64
C LEU A 54 -7.63 -21.29 -41.91
N THR A 55 -8.23 -21.78 -40.82
CA THR A 55 -7.73 -22.94 -40.06
C THR A 55 -7.68 -24.20 -40.93
N ALA A 56 -8.75 -24.49 -41.66
CA ALA A 56 -8.81 -25.62 -42.59
C ALA A 56 -7.72 -25.53 -43.68
N LYS A 57 -7.50 -24.33 -44.23
CA LYS A 57 -6.45 -24.08 -45.23
C LYS A 57 -5.05 -24.31 -44.66
N PHE A 58 -4.79 -23.89 -43.43
CA PHE A 58 -3.52 -24.18 -42.77
C PHE A 58 -3.33 -25.67 -42.49
N ILE A 59 -4.37 -26.37 -42.07
CA ILE A 59 -4.32 -27.82 -41.86
C ILE A 59 -4.02 -28.54 -43.18
N GLU A 60 -4.69 -28.18 -44.28
CA GLU A 60 -4.45 -28.75 -45.61
C GLU A 60 -2.99 -28.55 -46.07
N ILE A 61 -2.42 -27.37 -45.82
CA ILE A 61 -1.06 -27.04 -46.26
C ILE A 61 0.01 -27.72 -45.39
N LEU A 62 -0.27 -27.93 -44.11
CA LEU A 62 0.70 -28.40 -43.12
C LEU A 62 0.59 -29.91 -42.85
N SER A 63 -0.56 -30.54 -43.12
CA SER A 63 -0.77 -31.99 -42.96
C SER A 63 0.19 -32.90 -43.74
N PRO A 64 0.68 -32.56 -44.95
CA PRO A 64 1.57 -33.45 -45.69
C PRO A 64 3.02 -33.40 -45.21
N ILE A 65 3.34 -32.50 -44.27
CA ILE A 65 4.73 -32.19 -43.91
C ILE A 65 5.07 -32.89 -42.60
N SER A 66 5.87 -33.95 -42.71
CA SER A 66 6.35 -34.70 -41.54
C SER A 66 7.57 -34.06 -40.88
N ASP A 67 8.35 -33.28 -41.63
CA ASP A 67 9.57 -32.62 -41.16
C ASP A 67 9.30 -31.25 -40.51
N ARG A 68 9.89 -31.04 -39.34
CA ARG A 68 9.63 -29.90 -38.45
C ARG A 68 10.09 -28.58 -39.05
N ASP A 69 11.29 -28.56 -39.61
CA ASP A 69 11.85 -27.34 -40.16
C ASP A 69 11.15 -26.99 -41.48
N ALA A 70 10.78 -28.00 -42.27
CA ALA A 70 9.92 -27.82 -43.43
C ALA A 70 8.53 -27.26 -43.05
N LEU A 71 7.93 -27.67 -41.92
CA LEU A 71 6.61 -27.18 -41.48
C LEU A 71 6.67 -25.69 -41.13
N LEU A 72 7.63 -25.28 -40.31
CA LEU A 72 7.81 -23.87 -39.93
C LEU A 72 8.20 -23.00 -41.15
N GLN A 73 9.05 -23.50 -42.04
CA GLN A 73 9.40 -22.79 -43.28
C GLN A 73 8.17 -22.63 -44.19
N LYS A 74 7.32 -23.67 -44.30
CA LYS A 74 6.09 -23.60 -45.10
C LYS A 74 5.09 -22.61 -44.51
N LEU A 75 4.90 -22.64 -43.20
CA LEU A 75 4.05 -21.69 -42.49
C LEU A 75 4.55 -20.26 -42.68
N HIS A 76 5.85 -20.03 -42.48
CA HIS A 76 6.47 -18.72 -42.69
C HIS A 76 6.28 -18.22 -44.13
N LYS A 77 6.42 -19.11 -45.14
CA LYS A 77 6.15 -18.78 -46.54
C LYS A 77 4.69 -18.38 -46.77
N TYR A 78 3.74 -19.02 -46.09
CA TYR A 78 2.33 -18.71 -46.23
C TYR A 78 1.95 -17.40 -45.52
N LEU A 79 2.53 -17.14 -44.34
CA LEU A 79 2.36 -15.87 -43.63
C LEU A 79 2.89 -14.70 -44.45
N LYS A 80 4.01 -14.87 -45.17
CA LYS A 80 4.53 -13.85 -46.12
C LYS A 80 3.55 -13.51 -47.25
N ALA A 81 2.63 -14.42 -47.58
CA ALA A 81 1.61 -14.16 -48.60
C ALA A 81 0.46 -13.29 -48.07
N MET A 82 0.36 -13.10 -46.74
CA MET A 82 -0.71 -12.36 -46.06
C MET A 82 -0.21 -11.12 -45.31
N LEU A 83 1.05 -11.13 -44.89
CA LEU A 83 1.66 -10.12 -44.04
C LEU A 83 2.76 -9.36 -44.77
N THR A 84 2.94 -8.10 -44.36
CA THR A 84 4.07 -7.27 -44.79
C THR A 84 5.38 -7.76 -44.16
N PRO A 85 6.55 -7.44 -44.75
CA PRO A 85 7.85 -7.78 -44.16
C PRO A 85 8.02 -7.26 -42.72
N GLU A 86 7.50 -6.08 -42.42
CA GLU A 86 7.55 -5.42 -41.11
C GLU A 86 6.84 -6.24 -40.03
N ALA A 87 5.79 -6.98 -40.42
CA ALA A 87 5.01 -7.80 -39.51
C ALA A 87 5.87 -8.86 -38.79
N PHE A 88 6.93 -9.37 -39.42
CA PHE A 88 7.81 -10.39 -38.84
C PHE A 88 8.68 -9.87 -37.69
N THR A 89 8.69 -8.56 -37.46
CA THR A 89 9.29 -7.93 -36.28
C THR A 89 8.26 -7.51 -35.23
N SER A 90 6.97 -7.69 -35.51
CA SER A 90 5.88 -7.35 -34.59
C SER A 90 5.89 -8.28 -33.36
N PRO A 91 5.65 -7.74 -32.16
CA PRO A 91 5.44 -8.55 -30.96
C PRO A 91 4.38 -9.65 -31.13
N ILE A 92 3.33 -9.39 -31.93
CA ILE A 92 2.23 -10.34 -32.16
C ILE A 92 2.73 -11.59 -32.90
N LEU A 93 3.57 -11.41 -33.92
CA LEU A 93 4.15 -12.53 -34.66
C LEU A 93 5.26 -13.23 -33.89
N LEU A 94 6.07 -12.50 -33.12
CA LEU A 94 7.06 -13.10 -32.23
C LEU A 94 6.39 -14.01 -31.18
N GLU A 95 5.27 -13.56 -30.60
CA GLU A 95 4.46 -14.36 -29.68
C GLU A 95 3.85 -15.59 -30.37
N LEU A 96 3.36 -15.45 -31.61
CA LEU A 96 2.88 -16.59 -32.39
C LEU A 96 3.99 -17.65 -32.58
N VAL A 97 5.19 -17.22 -32.99
CA VAL A 97 6.32 -18.13 -33.21
C VAL A 97 6.69 -18.87 -31.91
N GLU A 98 6.65 -18.19 -30.76
CA GLU A 98 6.89 -18.84 -29.47
C GLU A 98 5.79 -19.83 -29.09
N LYS A 99 4.51 -19.48 -29.28
CA LYS A 99 3.39 -20.41 -29.05
C LYS A 99 3.52 -21.66 -29.91
N LEU A 100 3.89 -21.50 -31.17
CA LEU A 100 4.13 -22.63 -32.09
C LEU A 100 5.31 -23.51 -31.66
N ARG A 101 6.36 -22.92 -31.06
CA ARG A 101 7.48 -23.67 -30.50
C ARG A 101 7.06 -24.50 -29.29
N GLN A 102 6.19 -23.97 -28.42
CA GLN A 102 5.73 -24.61 -27.19
C GLN A 102 4.72 -25.75 -27.42
N ILE A 103 3.91 -25.70 -28.48
CA ILE A 103 2.99 -26.79 -28.84
C ILE A 103 3.76 -28.11 -29.06
N ASN A 104 5.01 -28.02 -29.49
CA ASN A 104 5.81 -29.17 -29.90
C ASN A 104 6.77 -29.69 -28.81
N THR A 105 6.99 -28.97 -27.70
CA THR A 105 7.75 -29.50 -26.55
C THR A 105 6.93 -30.50 -25.72
N ALA A 106 5.60 -30.35 -25.69
CA ALA A 106 4.71 -31.21 -24.91
C ALA A 106 4.62 -32.68 -25.42
N THR A 107 5.06 -32.96 -26.65
CA THR A 107 5.08 -34.32 -27.24
C THR A 107 6.46 -35.00 -27.21
N THR A 108 7.52 -34.31 -26.77
CA THR A 108 8.91 -34.81 -26.88
C THR A 108 9.53 -35.17 -25.52
N GLU A 109 8.75 -35.37 -24.45
CA GLU A 109 9.27 -35.82 -23.14
C GLU A 109 9.47 -37.34 -23.03
N LEU A 110 9.31 -38.11 -24.12
CA LEU A 110 9.46 -39.57 -24.10
C LEU A 110 10.53 -40.17 -25.01
N ASN A 111 11.31 -39.39 -25.77
CA ASN A 111 12.47 -39.93 -26.49
C ASN A 111 13.61 -38.92 -26.55
N GLY A 112 14.64 -39.17 -25.74
CA GLY A 112 15.85 -38.36 -25.70
C GLY A 112 16.74 -38.57 -26.92
N SER A 113 17.31 -37.48 -27.43
CA SER A 113 18.71 -37.39 -27.86
C SER A 113 19.04 -35.94 -28.18
N ASP A 114 20.10 -35.45 -27.55
CA ASP A 114 20.71 -34.15 -27.77
C ASP A 114 21.06 -33.89 -29.24
N LYS A 115 20.70 -32.71 -29.74
CA LYS A 115 21.52 -31.93 -30.68
C LYS A 115 21.12 -30.46 -30.64
N LEU A 116 21.86 -29.71 -29.85
CA LEU A 116 21.86 -28.25 -29.84
C LEU A 116 22.47 -27.76 -31.17
N ILE A 117 21.62 -27.33 -32.11
CA ILE A 117 22.07 -26.59 -33.30
C ILE A 117 21.63 -25.13 -33.14
N ASN A 118 22.64 -24.28 -32.89
CA ASN A 118 22.57 -22.83 -32.94
C ASN A 118 22.06 -22.36 -34.32
N PHE A 119 20.86 -21.79 -34.38
CA PHE A 119 20.50 -20.88 -35.47
C PHE A 119 20.97 -19.47 -35.14
N LYS A 120 22.07 -19.05 -35.77
CA LYS A 120 22.49 -17.65 -35.87
C LYS A 120 21.41 -16.86 -36.63
N LEU A 121 20.58 -16.10 -35.92
CA LEU A 121 20.16 -14.81 -36.45
C LEU A 121 21.33 -13.85 -36.20
N SER A 122 21.93 -13.38 -37.28
CA SER A 122 23.14 -12.58 -37.22
C SER A 122 22.81 -11.17 -36.75
N GLN A 123 23.47 -10.75 -35.67
CA GLN A 123 24.00 -9.39 -35.38
C GLN A 123 22.95 -8.26 -35.25
N GLN A 124 22.82 -7.53 -34.14
CA GLN A 124 23.81 -6.99 -33.20
C GLN A 124 23.13 -6.63 -31.86
N TYR A 125 23.95 -6.49 -30.81
CA TYR A 125 23.67 -6.18 -29.40
C TYR A 125 23.55 -7.37 -28.44
N GLU A 126 24.71 -8.01 -28.21
CA GLU A 126 25.03 -8.55 -26.90
C GLU A 126 25.35 -7.40 -25.93
N SER A 127 24.69 -7.37 -24.77
CA SER A 127 25.34 -7.51 -23.45
C SER A 127 24.46 -6.96 -22.33
N ALA A 128 23.78 -7.85 -21.61
CA ALA A 128 24.05 -8.07 -20.18
C ALA A 128 23.14 -9.21 -19.69
N ALA A 129 23.76 -10.36 -19.46
CA ALA A 129 23.16 -11.50 -18.82
C ALA A 129 22.64 -11.14 -17.42
N ASN A 130 21.43 -11.60 -17.11
CA ASN A 130 21.11 -12.17 -15.80
C ASN A 130 19.92 -13.13 -15.96
N SER A 131 20.24 -14.42 -15.85
CA SER A 131 19.35 -15.55 -15.52
C SER A 131 17.85 -15.34 -15.69
N LEU A 132 17.33 -15.75 -16.85
CA LEU A 132 15.91 -16.13 -16.97
C LEU A 132 15.78 -17.57 -16.48
N THR A 133 15.44 -17.69 -15.20
CA THR A 133 14.85 -18.89 -14.64
C THR A 133 13.70 -19.36 -15.53
N ILE A 134 13.69 -20.66 -15.83
CA ILE A 134 12.62 -21.37 -16.54
C ILE A 134 11.29 -21.00 -15.86
N THR A 135 10.46 -20.16 -16.47
CA THR A 135 9.22 -19.67 -15.86
C THR A 135 8.08 -20.64 -16.14
N GLN A 136 7.41 -21.04 -15.06
CA GLN A 136 6.30 -21.97 -15.01
C GLN A 136 5.12 -21.45 -15.86
N THR A 137 4.48 -22.32 -16.66
CA THR A 137 3.41 -22.02 -17.64
C THR A 137 2.03 -21.67 -17.03
N GLY A 138 2.01 -20.99 -15.88
CA GLY A 138 0.79 -20.51 -15.23
C GLY A 138 0.70 -18.99 -15.24
N ILE A 139 -0.52 -18.48 -15.06
CA ILE A 139 -0.76 -17.04 -14.89
C ILE A 139 -1.44 -16.76 -13.55
N ALA A 140 -1.23 -15.55 -13.05
CA ALA A 140 -1.99 -14.99 -11.94
C ALA A 140 -3.06 -14.03 -12.47
N VAL A 141 -4.26 -14.12 -11.89
CA VAL A 141 -5.40 -13.23 -12.17
C VAL A 141 -5.64 -12.35 -10.96
N LEU A 142 -5.72 -11.03 -11.16
CA LEU A 142 -6.00 -10.07 -10.10
C LEU A 142 -7.43 -9.54 -10.25
N LEU A 143 -8.24 -9.76 -9.21
CA LEU A 143 -9.60 -9.24 -9.10
C LEU A 143 -9.63 -8.13 -8.06
N LEU A 144 -9.97 -6.91 -8.47
CA LEU A 144 -9.97 -5.72 -7.63
C LEU A 144 -11.38 -5.21 -7.38
N ASP A 145 -11.78 -5.19 -6.12
CA ASP A 145 -12.89 -4.38 -5.63
C ASP A 145 -12.41 -2.93 -5.48
N ALA A 146 -12.64 -2.11 -6.51
CA ALA A 146 -12.06 -0.77 -6.59
C ALA A 146 -12.82 0.27 -5.75
N GLU A 147 -14.02 -0.06 -5.27
CA GLU A 147 -14.78 0.77 -4.35
C GLU A 147 -14.20 0.69 -2.94
N ASN A 148 -13.85 -0.53 -2.50
CA ASN A 148 -13.38 -0.75 -1.13
C ASN A 148 -11.85 -0.77 -0.99
N LEU A 149 -11.11 -1.09 -2.05
CA LEU A 149 -9.65 -1.22 -2.01
C LEU A 149 -8.97 -0.44 -3.13
N GLN A 150 -7.94 0.33 -2.75
CA GLN A 150 -7.21 1.20 -3.68
C GLN A 150 -5.79 0.67 -3.85
N LEU A 151 -5.45 0.21 -5.06
CA LEU A 151 -4.11 -0.24 -5.40
C LEU A 151 -3.38 0.85 -6.17
N ASN A 152 -2.18 1.21 -5.72
CA ASN A 152 -1.26 2.07 -6.44
C ASN A 152 -0.16 1.24 -7.13
N THR A 153 0.69 1.89 -7.92
CA THR A 153 1.76 1.23 -8.68
C THR A 153 2.76 0.48 -7.78
N GLU A 154 3.10 1.03 -6.61
CA GLU A 154 4.02 0.34 -5.68
C GLU A 154 3.40 -0.92 -5.09
N THR A 155 2.12 -0.85 -4.73
CA THR A 155 1.36 -2.00 -4.22
C THR A 155 1.27 -3.09 -5.29
N GLU A 156 1.02 -2.74 -6.55
CA GLU A 156 1.00 -3.73 -7.64
C GLU A 156 2.37 -4.40 -7.83
N LYS A 157 3.45 -3.63 -7.77
CA LYS A 157 4.80 -4.18 -7.84
C LYS A 157 5.04 -5.17 -6.70
N PHE A 158 4.60 -4.82 -5.49
CA PHE A 158 4.62 -5.73 -4.35
C PHE A 158 3.78 -6.99 -4.59
N LEU A 159 2.56 -6.88 -5.12
CA LEU A 159 1.72 -8.05 -5.41
C LEU A 159 2.37 -8.98 -6.43
N LYS A 160 3.07 -8.43 -7.44
CA LYS A 160 3.87 -9.22 -8.38
C LYS A 160 4.99 -10.01 -7.69
N GLU A 161 5.58 -9.50 -6.62
CA GLU A 161 6.59 -10.19 -5.81
C GLU A 161 6.02 -11.24 -4.85
N VAL A 162 4.69 -11.25 -4.63
CA VAL A 162 4.01 -12.26 -3.80
C VAL A 162 3.63 -13.47 -4.62
N CYS A 163 3.27 -13.28 -5.88
CA CYS A 163 2.85 -14.34 -6.80
C CYS A 163 4.02 -15.20 -7.27
N ASN A 164 3.77 -16.50 -7.46
CA ASN A 164 4.72 -17.39 -8.14
C ASN A 164 4.57 -17.29 -9.67
N TYR A 165 3.39 -16.88 -10.14
CA TYR A 165 3.08 -16.72 -11.54
C TYR A 165 2.92 -15.23 -11.92
N PRO A 166 3.25 -14.84 -13.15
CA PRO A 166 3.09 -13.46 -13.59
C PRO A 166 1.61 -13.05 -13.59
N ILE A 167 1.31 -11.88 -13.01
CA ILE A 167 -0.02 -11.26 -13.09
C ILE A 167 -0.21 -10.76 -14.53
N GLN A 168 -1.02 -11.48 -15.30
CA GLN A 168 -1.30 -11.15 -16.70
C GLN A 168 -2.71 -10.58 -16.90
N VAL A 169 -3.66 -10.98 -16.05
CA VAL A 169 -5.05 -10.51 -16.13
C VAL A 169 -5.34 -9.66 -14.90
N LYS A 170 -5.83 -8.44 -15.12
CA LYS A 170 -6.23 -7.52 -14.06
C LYS A 170 -7.64 -7.03 -14.34
N ILE A 171 -8.53 -7.19 -13.38
CA ILE A 171 -9.95 -6.84 -13.55
C ILE A 171 -10.36 -6.02 -12.34
N ALA A 172 -10.98 -4.87 -12.58
CA ALA A 172 -11.51 -4.03 -11.53
C ALA A 172 -13.04 -3.93 -11.61
N PHE A 173 -13.69 -3.94 -10.45
CA PHE A 173 -15.14 -3.83 -10.30
C PHE A 173 -15.46 -2.56 -9.52
N ALA A 174 -16.26 -1.68 -10.11
CA ALA A 174 -16.80 -0.51 -9.43
C ALA A 174 -17.94 0.13 -10.21
N ASN A 175 -18.70 0.97 -9.53
CA ASN A 175 -19.51 1.98 -10.16
C ASN A 175 -18.61 3.11 -10.67
N TRP A 176 -18.10 2.97 -11.90
CA TRP A 176 -17.21 3.96 -12.50
C TRP A 176 -17.79 5.39 -12.56
N CYS A 177 -19.12 5.52 -12.63
CA CYS A 177 -19.77 6.83 -12.60
C CYS A 177 -19.55 7.60 -11.28
N SER A 178 -19.29 6.91 -10.16
CA SER A 178 -19.00 7.52 -8.87
C SER A 178 -17.51 7.60 -8.53
N MET A 179 -16.62 7.10 -9.41
CA MET A 179 -15.18 6.96 -9.13
C MET A 179 -14.31 8.08 -9.73
N GLY A 180 -14.89 9.09 -10.36
CA GLY A 180 -14.13 10.23 -10.91
C GLY A 180 -13.17 9.79 -12.02
N LYS A 181 -11.89 10.21 -11.96
CA LYS A 181 -10.86 9.92 -13.00
C LYS A 181 -10.15 8.57 -12.83
N ARG A 182 -10.67 7.70 -11.98
CA ARG A 182 -9.96 6.50 -11.52
C ARG A 182 -10.04 5.34 -12.51
N ASP A 183 -11.10 5.32 -13.29
CA ASP A 183 -11.27 4.46 -14.46
C ASP A 183 -10.13 4.68 -15.46
N VAL A 184 -9.83 5.94 -15.82
CA VAL A 184 -8.73 6.28 -16.74
C VAL A 184 -7.38 5.81 -16.19
N GLU A 185 -7.15 6.01 -14.89
CA GLU A 185 -5.91 5.58 -14.23
C GLU A 185 -5.73 4.06 -14.24
N LEU A 186 -6.77 3.30 -13.89
CA LEU A 186 -6.72 1.82 -13.86
C LEU A 186 -6.64 1.23 -15.27
N HIS A 187 -7.40 1.78 -16.23
CA HIS A 187 -7.32 1.38 -17.63
C HIS A 187 -5.91 1.59 -18.19
N GLY A 188 -5.29 2.74 -17.91
CA GLY A 188 -3.90 3.03 -18.28
C GLY A 188 -2.88 2.06 -17.67
N ARG A 189 -3.22 1.40 -16.56
CA ARG A 189 -2.41 0.35 -15.90
C ARG A 189 -2.73 -1.08 -16.37
N GLY A 190 -3.57 -1.22 -17.40
CA GLY A 190 -3.96 -2.49 -18.02
C GLY A 190 -5.03 -3.26 -17.26
N TYR A 191 -5.93 -2.57 -16.56
CA TYR A 191 -7.11 -3.20 -15.95
C TYR A 191 -8.29 -3.21 -16.91
N ASP A 192 -8.94 -4.37 -17.01
CA ASP A 192 -10.28 -4.48 -17.56
C ASP A 192 -11.29 -3.95 -16.54
N LEU A 193 -12.10 -2.98 -16.95
CA LEU A 193 -13.03 -2.29 -16.08
C LEU A 193 -14.43 -2.86 -16.22
N ILE A 194 -14.93 -3.50 -15.17
CA ILE A 194 -16.31 -4.02 -15.12
C ILE A 194 -17.18 -3.02 -14.36
N HIS A 195 -18.09 -2.37 -15.10
CA HIS A 195 -19.07 -1.47 -14.50
C HIS A 195 -20.12 -2.23 -13.70
N VAL A 196 -20.43 -1.71 -12.51
CA VAL A 196 -21.58 -2.14 -11.71
C VAL A 196 -22.57 -0.99 -11.47
N PRO A 197 -23.89 -1.27 -11.48
CA PRO A 197 -24.89 -0.25 -11.15
C PRO A 197 -24.75 0.27 -9.72
N THR A 198 -25.29 1.47 -9.47
CA THR A 198 -25.45 2.01 -8.13
C THR A 198 -26.27 1.05 -7.25
N GLY A 199 -25.73 0.69 -6.09
CA GLY A 199 -26.41 -0.14 -5.11
C GLY A 199 -25.42 -0.79 -4.16
N LYS A 200 -25.88 -1.08 -2.94
CA LYS A 200 -25.06 -1.73 -1.93
C LYS A 200 -24.70 -3.15 -2.40
N ASP A 201 -23.45 -3.56 -2.21
CA ASP A 201 -22.94 -4.91 -2.48
C ASP A 201 -23.01 -5.36 -3.96
N ASN A 202 -23.30 -4.45 -4.91
CA ASN A 202 -23.36 -4.76 -6.35
C ASN A 202 -21.98 -5.10 -6.94
N ALA A 203 -20.94 -4.39 -6.48
CA ALA A 203 -19.55 -4.67 -6.85
C ALA A 203 -19.15 -6.07 -6.38
N ASP A 204 -19.44 -6.38 -5.10
CA ASP A 204 -19.19 -7.68 -4.49
C ASP A 204 -19.89 -8.81 -5.23
N GLY A 205 -21.18 -8.65 -5.51
CA GLY A 205 -21.98 -9.65 -6.23
C GLY A 205 -21.44 -9.94 -7.63
N LYS A 206 -21.06 -8.90 -8.38
CA LYS A 206 -20.44 -9.09 -9.71
C LYS A 206 -19.05 -9.70 -9.63
N MET A 207 -18.24 -9.28 -8.66
CA MET A 207 -16.91 -9.84 -8.46
C MET A 207 -16.97 -11.33 -8.08
N ILE A 208 -17.94 -11.74 -7.27
CA ILE A 208 -18.19 -13.16 -6.95
C ILE A 208 -18.64 -13.91 -8.21
N ALA A 209 -19.65 -13.40 -8.92
CA ALA A 209 -20.19 -14.09 -10.09
C ALA A 209 -19.14 -14.25 -11.19
N PHE A 210 -18.39 -13.19 -11.49
CA PHE A 210 -17.30 -13.25 -12.47
C PHE A 210 -16.14 -14.11 -11.96
N GLY A 211 -15.70 -13.86 -10.72
CA GLY A 211 -14.59 -14.54 -10.06
C GLY A 211 -14.76 -16.06 -10.05
N SER A 212 -15.97 -16.55 -9.78
CA SER A 212 -16.26 -17.99 -9.79
C SER A 212 -16.03 -18.67 -11.14
N SER A 213 -16.03 -17.92 -12.24
CA SER A 213 -15.78 -18.42 -13.60
C SER A 213 -14.34 -18.22 -14.08
N VAL A 214 -13.43 -17.73 -13.23
CA VAL A 214 -12.03 -17.43 -13.62
C VAL A 214 -11.31 -18.67 -14.17
N ARG A 215 -11.54 -19.85 -13.59
CA ARG A 215 -10.91 -21.11 -14.05
C ARG A 215 -11.33 -21.47 -15.49
N GLU A 216 -12.59 -21.21 -15.83
CA GLU A 216 -13.17 -21.51 -17.15
C GLU A 216 -12.72 -20.49 -18.19
N ARG A 217 -12.74 -19.20 -17.82
CA ARG A 217 -12.33 -18.09 -18.70
C ARG A 217 -10.83 -18.05 -18.93
N TYR A 218 -10.05 -18.44 -17.92
CA TYR A 218 -8.58 -18.44 -17.96
C TYR A 218 -8.06 -19.83 -17.58
N PRO A 219 -8.02 -20.80 -18.53
CA PRO A 219 -7.58 -22.17 -18.28
C PRO A 219 -6.13 -22.30 -17.80
N ASN A 220 -5.31 -21.27 -18.01
CA ASN A 220 -3.92 -21.23 -17.54
C ASN A 220 -3.77 -20.54 -16.18
N ALA A 221 -4.86 -20.05 -15.58
CA ALA A 221 -4.83 -19.48 -14.25
C ALA A 221 -4.39 -20.55 -13.25
N LYS A 222 -3.36 -20.22 -12.47
CA LYS A 222 -2.86 -21.02 -11.35
C LYS A 222 -3.01 -20.27 -10.04
N GLU A 223 -2.97 -18.94 -10.10
CA GLU A 223 -3.10 -18.05 -8.95
C GLU A 223 -4.21 -17.05 -9.17
N VAL A 224 -4.93 -16.70 -8.10
CA VAL A 224 -5.90 -15.61 -8.10
C VAL A 224 -5.66 -14.73 -6.87
N LEU A 225 -5.53 -13.43 -7.10
CA LEU A 225 -5.53 -12.42 -6.06
C LEU A 225 -6.94 -11.84 -5.95
N VAL A 226 -7.57 -12.03 -4.80
CA VAL A 226 -8.87 -11.47 -4.46
C VAL A 226 -8.61 -10.22 -3.62
N CYS A 227 -8.64 -9.06 -4.26
CA CYS A 227 -8.33 -7.76 -3.65
C CYS A 227 -9.60 -7.07 -3.17
N SER A 228 -10.04 -7.41 -1.96
CA SER A 228 -11.13 -6.76 -1.24
C SER A 228 -10.93 -6.90 0.28
N SER A 229 -11.47 -5.94 1.03
CA SER A 229 -11.47 -5.98 2.50
C SER A 229 -12.77 -6.56 3.08
N ASP A 230 -13.77 -6.86 2.24
CA ASP A 230 -15.04 -7.41 2.71
C ASP A 230 -14.91 -8.91 3.05
N LYS A 231 -15.58 -9.31 4.14
CA LYS A 231 -15.70 -10.71 4.55
C LYS A 231 -16.55 -11.53 3.58
N VAL A 232 -17.46 -10.91 2.82
CA VAL A 232 -18.29 -11.61 1.83
C VAL A 232 -17.43 -12.35 0.79
N MET A 233 -16.22 -11.84 0.49
CA MET A 233 -15.28 -12.48 -0.44
C MET A 233 -14.73 -13.84 0.03
N THR A 234 -14.93 -14.21 1.30
CA THR A 234 -14.53 -15.53 1.83
C THR A 234 -15.13 -16.67 1.01
N ASN A 235 -16.38 -16.53 0.56
CA ASN A 235 -17.07 -17.53 -0.26
C ASN A 235 -16.41 -17.69 -1.64
N LEU A 236 -16.02 -16.57 -2.27
CA LEU A 236 -15.29 -16.59 -3.53
C LEU A 236 -13.91 -17.25 -3.36
N CYS A 237 -13.18 -16.92 -2.29
CA CYS A 237 -11.89 -17.54 -2.00
C CYS A 237 -12.01 -19.06 -1.83
N ASN A 238 -13.01 -19.53 -1.08
CA ASN A 238 -13.30 -20.96 -0.92
C ASN A 238 -13.57 -21.65 -2.26
N HIS A 239 -14.44 -21.06 -3.09
CA HIS A 239 -14.80 -21.62 -4.39
C HIS A 239 -13.60 -21.70 -5.33
N LEU A 240 -12.80 -20.64 -5.42
CA LEU A 240 -11.59 -20.61 -6.25
C LEU A 240 -10.58 -21.67 -5.80
N GLN A 241 -10.39 -21.85 -4.49
CA GLN A 241 -9.50 -22.85 -3.95
C GLN A 241 -9.99 -24.28 -4.22
N GLN A 242 -11.29 -24.54 -4.06
CA GLN A 242 -11.90 -25.84 -4.39
C GLN A 242 -11.72 -26.21 -5.87
N ASN A 243 -11.63 -25.20 -6.75
CA ASN A 243 -11.34 -25.39 -8.18
C ASN A 243 -9.84 -25.51 -8.50
N GLY A 244 -9.00 -25.73 -7.48
CA GLY A 244 -7.57 -26.03 -7.64
C GLY A 244 -6.69 -24.83 -7.92
N LEU A 245 -7.17 -23.60 -7.65
CA LEU A 245 -6.38 -22.37 -7.76
C LEU A 245 -5.71 -22.05 -6.43
N ILE A 246 -4.50 -21.50 -6.50
CA ILE A 246 -3.85 -20.88 -5.34
C ILE A 246 -4.48 -19.51 -5.15
N VAL A 247 -5.08 -19.28 -3.98
CA VAL A 247 -5.82 -18.04 -3.70
C VAL A 247 -5.07 -17.18 -2.70
N TYR A 248 -4.83 -15.93 -3.09
CA TYR A 248 -4.31 -14.88 -2.22
C TYR A 248 -5.41 -13.87 -1.91
N GLN A 249 -5.80 -13.78 -0.65
CA GLN A 249 -6.69 -12.71 -0.20
C GLN A 249 -5.86 -11.47 0.10
N VAL A 250 -6.19 -10.36 -0.55
CA VAL A 250 -5.50 -9.09 -0.41
C VAL A 250 -6.47 -8.10 0.24
N SER A 251 -6.20 -7.69 1.47
CA SER A 251 -7.09 -6.79 2.22
C SER A 251 -6.32 -5.61 2.82
N LYS A 252 -7.04 -4.53 3.08
CA LYS A 252 -6.47 -3.33 3.69
C LYS A 252 -6.27 -3.56 5.18
N GLN A 253 -5.07 -3.27 5.68
CA GLN A 253 -4.80 -3.23 7.12
C GLN A 253 -4.14 -1.90 7.47
N GLY A 254 -4.92 -1.00 8.08
CA GLY A 254 -4.51 0.38 8.30
C GLY A 254 -4.26 1.11 6.98
N GLU A 255 -3.00 1.46 6.72
CA GLU A 255 -2.56 2.12 5.48
C GLU A 255 -1.74 1.21 4.56
N GLY A 256 -1.51 -0.01 5.00
CA GLY A 256 -0.87 -1.03 4.20
C GLY A 256 -1.89 -2.04 3.68
N ILE A 257 -1.37 -3.02 2.98
CA ILE A 257 -2.09 -4.16 2.45
C ILE A 257 -1.47 -5.43 3.01
N ILE A 258 -2.32 -6.34 3.46
CA ILE A 258 -1.92 -7.70 3.84
C ILE A 258 -2.29 -8.66 2.73
N VAL A 259 -1.42 -9.61 2.47
CA VAL A 259 -1.68 -10.72 1.55
C VAL A 259 -1.66 -12.01 2.33
N LEU A 260 -2.78 -12.72 2.31
CA LEU A 260 -3.00 -13.95 3.04
C LEU A 260 -3.12 -15.08 2.03
N ASN A 261 -2.26 -16.10 2.12
CA ASN A 261 -2.46 -17.31 1.34
C ASN A 261 -3.59 -18.08 1.99
N TYR A 262 -4.71 -18.11 1.29
CA TYR A 262 -5.95 -18.63 1.82
C TYR A 262 -5.84 -20.14 2.13
N SER A 263 -5.04 -20.89 1.34
CA SER A 263 -4.82 -22.32 1.56
C SER A 263 -4.03 -22.66 2.83
N GLN A 264 -3.14 -21.76 3.27
CA GLN A 264 -2.27 -21.98 4.42
C GLN A 264 -2.76 -21.25 5.68
N GLY A 265 -3.77 -20.37 5.56
CA GLY A 265 -4.25 -19.50 6.64
C GLY A 265 -3.18 -18.56 7.20
N LYS A 266 -2.06 -18.38 6.48
CA LYS A 266 -0.91 -17.58 6.92
C LYS A 266 -0.79 -16.31 6.09
N ILE A 267 -0.46 -15.23 6.78
CA ILE A 267 -0.04 -13.97 6.15
C ILE A 267 1.28 -14.24 5.45
N VAL A 268 1.31 -14.06 4.13
CA VAL A 268 2.48 -14.34 3.29
C VAL A 268 3.42 -13.15 3.32
N LYS A 269 2.88 -11.94 3.12
CA LYS A 269 3.63 -10.68 3.16
C LYS A 269 2.69 -9.53 3.53
N GLN A 270 3.26 -8.51 4.17
CA GLN A 270 2.59 -7.24 4.46
C GLN A 270 3.31 -6.14 3.69
N PHE A 271 2.57 -5.39 2.88
CA PHE A 271 3.03 -4.16 2.29
C PHE A 271 2.58 -3.00 3.15
N LEU A 272 3.50 -2.49 3.95
CA LEU A 272 3.42 -1.12 4.44
C LEU A 272 4.02 -0.26 3.32
N ASN A 273 3.48 0.93 3.03
CA ASN A 273 4.13 1.91 2.16
C ASN A 273 5.52 2.27 2.76
N SER A 274 6.52 1.46 2.48
CA SER A 274 7.83 1.43 3.14
C SER A 274 8.90 2.07 2.26
N GLY A 275 8.54 3.13 1.54
CA GLY A 275 9.50 4.00 0.85
C GLY A 275 9.83 5.28 1.62
N LEU A 276 9.15 5.51 2.74
CA LEU A 276 9.30 6.71 3.55
C LEU A 276 10.03 6.31 4.82
N GLU A 277 11.24 6.83 5.02
CA GLU A 277 11.90 6.76 6.31
C GLU A 277 10.99 7.45 7.32
N ILE A 278 10.24 6.65 8.09
CA ILE A 278 9.38 7.16 9.15
C ILE A 278 10.28 7.96 10.09
N PRO A 279 10.02 9.27 10.26
CA PRO A 279 10.86 10.18 11.01
C PRO A 279 11.02 9.69 12.44
N THR A 280 12.10 10.09 13.10
CA THR A 280 12.22 9.86 14.55
C THR A 280 11.08 10.53 15.30
N LEU A 281 10.80 10.08 16.52
CA LEU A 281 9.73 10.66 17.33
C LEU A 281 9.92 12.16 17.55
N GLU A 282 11.16 12.63 17.72
CA GLU A 282 11.50 14.05 17.86
C GLU A 282 11.22 14.84 16.58
N GLN A 283 11.64 14.31 15.42
CA GLN A 283 11.37 14.93 14.12
C GLN A 283 9.86 15.01 13.85
N PHE A 284 9.13 13.95 14.19
CA PHE A 284 7.67 13.91 14.09
C PHE A 284 7.00 14.99 14.96
N LEU A 285 7.40 15.10 16.23
CA LEU A 285 6.86 16.11 17.14
C LEU A 285 7.12 17.52 16.62
N GLN A 286 8.31 17.78 16.09
CA GLN A 286 8.68 19.06 15.48
C GLN A 286 7.84 19.37 14.23
N GLN A 287 7.65 18.40 13.34
CA GLN A 287 6.83 18.55 12.13
C GLN A 287 5.37 18.86 12.46
N ILE A 288 4.80 18.18 13.45
CA ILE A 288 3.42 18.43 13.90
C ILE A 288 3.30 19.82 14.52
N LYS A 289 4.27 20.24 15.33
CA LYS A 289 4.30 21.61 15.88
C LYS A 289 4.29 22.66 14.78
N GLU A 290 5.13 22.51 13.76
CA GLU A 290 5.18 23.44 12.63
C GLU A 290 3.85 23.50 11.87
N LEU A 291 3.21 22.35 11.62
CA LEU A 291 1.91 22.31 10.97
C LEU A 291 0.82 23.02 11.79
N ILE A 292 0.81 22.82 13.11
CA ILE A 292 -0.15 23.52 13.98
C ILE A 292 0.08 25.03 13.93
N LYS A 293 1.33 25.50 14.02
CA LYS A 293 1.64 26.94 13.92
C LYS A 293 1.21 27.55 12.60
N VAL A 294 1.45 26.85 11.50
CA VAL A 294 1.04 27.31 10.17
C VAL A 294 -0.48 27.42 10.10
N GLU A 295 -1.19 26.41 10.59
CA GLU A 295 -2.66 26.39 10.56
C GLU A 295 -3.27 27.44 11.51
N GLN A 296 -2.68 27.65 12.69
CA GLN A 296 -3.08 28.71 13.63
C GLN A 296 -2.97 30.11 13.00
N LYS A 297 -1.86 30.36 12.26
CA LYS A 297 -1.66 31.63 11.53
C LYS A 297 -2.63 31.78 10.36
N HIS A 298 -2.87 30.70 9.62
CA HIS A 298 -3.77 30.69 8.47
C HIS A 298 -5.22 30.95 8.88
N THR A 299 -5.68 30.33 9.98
CA THR A 299 -7.06 30.43 10.45
C THR A 299 -7.30 31.56 11.45
N GLN A 300 -6.24 32.23 11.91
CA GLN A 300 -6.27 33.19 13.03
C GLN A 300 -6.91 32.62 14.30
N SER A 301 -6.86 31.29 14.47
CA SER A 301 -7.43 30.57 15.61
C SER A 301 -6.32 29.84 16.34
N CYS A 302 -6.28 29.95 17.66
CA CYS A 302 -5.36 29.16 18.48
C CYS A 302 -5.72 27.66 18.45
N TRP A 303 -7.00 27.33 18.30
CA TRP A 303 -7.48 25.95 18.28
C TRP A 303 -7.56 25.44 16.85
N VAL A 304 -6.88 24.32 16.60
CA VAL A 304 -6.83 23.67 15.29
C VAL A 304 -7.44 22.28 15.38
N LYS A 305 -8.25 21.91 14.39
CA LYS A 305 -8.84 20.57 14.31
C LYS A 305 -7.78 19.52 14.05
N LEU A 306 -7.78 18.44 14.85
CA LEU A 306 -6.87 17.31 14.68
C LEU A 306 -7.01 16.64 13.31
N ALA A 307 -8.23 16.60 12.77
CA ALA A 307 -8.49 16.07 11.42
C ALA A 307 -7.73 16.88 10.34
N THR A 308 -7.74 18.22 10.44
CA THR A 308 -7.02 19.12 9.52
C THR A 308 -5.52 18.88 9.58
N ILE A 309 -4.94 18.77 10.78
CA ILE A 309 -3.51 18.48 10.94
C ILE A 309 -3.16 17.09 10.44
N SER A 310 -4.00 16.09 10.71
CA SER A 310 -3.80 14.72 10.21
C SER A 310 -3.80 14.68 8.68
N GLN A 311 -4.73 15.38 8.04
CA GLN A 311 -4.82 15.44 6.58
C GLN A 311 -3.63 16.21 5.98
N THR A 312 -3.26 17.34 6.58
CA THR A 312 -2.13 18.16 6.12
C THR A 312 -0.81 17.43 6.26
N PHE A 313 -0.62 16.72 7.37
CA PHE A 313 0.55 15.87 7.61
C PHE A 313 0.64 14.76 6.56
N LYS A 314 -0.46 14.04 6.31
CA LYS A 314 -0.54 13.02 5.26
C LYS A 314 -0.22 13.58 3.88
N ASN A 315 -0.78 14.74 3.53
CA ASN A 315 -0.59 15.36 2.22
C ASN A 315 0.87 15.78 2.01
N LYS A 316 1.51 16.34 3.06
CA LYS A 316 2.87 16.86 3.03
C LYS A 316 3.94 15.75 3.07
N TYR A 317 3.78 14.77 3.96
CA TYR A 317 4.79 13.76 4.25
C TYR A 317 4.49 12.39 3.64
N LYS A 318 3.31 12.21 3.02
CA LYS A 318 2.87 10.98 2.32
C LYS A 318 2.69 9.73 3.20
N PHE A 319 2.74 9.88 4.52
CA PHE A 319 2.41 8.86 5.52
C PHE A 319 1.55 9.48 6.63
N ASN A 320 0.68 8.72 7.29
CA ASN A 320 -0.19 9.30 8.31
C ASN A 320 0.44 9.23 9.71
N ILE A 321 -0.08 10.06 10.61
CA ILE A 321 0.30 10.09 12.03
C ILE A 321 0.23 8.69 12.64
N SER A 322 -0.85 7.94 12.39
CA SER A 322 -1.03 6.59 12.92
C SER A 322 0.11 5.63 12.56
N GLN A 323 0.72 5.76 11.38
CA GLN A 323 1.87 4.94 11.00
C GLN A 323 3.10 5.27 11.84
N VAL A 324 3.39 6.56 12.05
CA VAL A 324 4.48 7.02 12.92
C VAL A 324 4.29 6.51 14.35
N ILE A 325 3.07 6.63 14.87
CA ILE A 325 2.72 6.14 16.21
C ILE A 325 2.84 4.62 16.30
N SER A 326 2.36 3.88 15.30
CA SER A 326 2.46 2.41 15.32
C SER A 326 3.91 1.91 15.36
N LYS A 327 4.84 2.65 14.74
CA LYS A 327 6.27 2.32 14.74
C LYS A 327 6.95 2.66 16.07
N HIS A 328 6.71 3.86 16.60
CA HIS A 328 7.45 4.37 17.77
C HIS A 328 6.75 4.11 19.11
N LEU A 329 5.43 3.90 19.09
CA LEU A 329 4.56 3.75 20.26
C LEU A 329 3.48 2.68 19.99
N PRO A 330 3.88 1.39 19.87
CA PRO A 330 2.95 0.31 19.57
C PRO A 330 1.83 0.21 20.61
N GLY A 331 0.59 0.00 20.14
CA GLY A 331 -0.61 -0.08 20.99
C GLY A 331 -1.23 1.27 21.38
N LYS A 332 -0.65 2.40 20.94
CA LYS A 332 -1.22 3.74 21.13
C LYS A 332 -1.97 4.22 19.88
N LYS A 333 -3.04 4.99 20.08
CA LYS A 333 -3.79 5.67 19.01
C LYS A 333 -3.14 7.01 18.68
N ALA A 334 -3.43 7.55 17.50
CA ALA A 334 -2.93 8.86 17.06
C ALA A 334 -3.26 10.00 18.04
N ARG A 335 -4.41 9.93 18.73
CA ARG A 335 -4.78 10.91 19.78
C ARG A 335 -3.85 10.84 20.99
N ASP A 336 -3.35 9.65 21.31
CA ASP A 336 -2.61 9.41 22.55
C ASP A 336 -1.26 10.16 22.56
N ILE A 337 -0.67 10.46 21.40
CA ILE A 337 0.56 11.29 21.36
C ILE A 337 0.29 12.67 21.95
N PHE A 338 -0.82 13.30 21.57
CA PHE A 338 -1.15 14.64 22.03
C PHE A 338 -1.50 14.64 23.54
N ILE A 339 -1.98 13.51 24.07
CA ILE A 339 -2.25 13.32 25.51
C ILE A 339 -0.96 13.04 26.28
N ASN A 340 -0.06 12.25 25.70
CA ASN A 340 1.19 11.82 26.35
C ASN A 340 2.30 12.88 26.29
N TYR A 341 2.14 13.94 25.48
CA TYR A 341 3.05 15.07 25.37
C TYR A 341 2.36 16.40 25.75
N PRO A 342 1.81 16.53 26.99
CA PRO A 342 1.07 17.71 27.42
C PRO A 342 1.95 18.97 27.56
N ALA A 343 3.28 18.80 27.63
CA ALA A 343 4.23 19.91 27.61
C ALA A 343 4.30 20.60 26.25
N ASP A 344 3.90 19.90 25.19
CA ASP A 344 3.97 20.37 23.81
C ASP A 344 2.60 20.67 23.22
N PHE A 345 1.57 19.91 23.60
CA PHE A 345 0.23 20.00 23.02
C PHE A 345 -0.85 20.10 24.10
N VAL A 346 -1.87 20.91 23.83
CA VAL A 346 -3.12 20.88 24.60
C VAL A 346 -4.24 20.39 23.71
N ILE A 347 -5.00 19.41 24.22
CA ILE A 347 -6.17 18.86 23.55
C ILE A 347 -7.44 19.40 24.20
N HIS A 348 -8.42 19.73 23.38
CA HIS A 348 -9.79 19.94 23.80
C HIS A 348 -10.74 19.04 22.99
N GLN A 349 -11.54 18.24 23.69
CA GLN A 349 -12.59 17.41 23.11
C GLN A 349 -13.74 17.34 24.13
N VAL A 350 -14.97 17.63 23.71
CA VAL A 350 -16.13 17.73 24.60
C VAL A 350 -16.64 16.35 25.03
N ASP A 351 -16.64 15.39 24.11
CA ASP A 351 -16.96 13.97 24.35
C ASP A 351 -16.24 13.07 23.31
N GLU A 352 -16.33 11.74 23.45
CA GLU A 352 -15.60 10.82 22.56
C GLU A 352 -16.05 10.87 21.08
N ALA A 353 -17.27 11.32 20.80
CA ALA A 353 -17.82 11.45 19.46
C ALA A 353 -17.55 12.83 18.82
N SER A 354 -17.23 13.82 19.65
CA SER A 354 -17.00 15.20 19.26
C SER A 354 -15.65 15.41 18.59
N GLU A 355 -15.57 16.49 17.81
CA GLU A 355 -14.37 16.87 17.10
C GLU A 355 -13.23 17.22 18.08
N CYS A 356 -12.02 16.72 17.79
CA CYS A 356 -10.85 16.91 18.64
C CYS A 356 -10.04 18.12 18.16
N TYR A 357 -9.78 19.06 19.07
CA TYR A 357 -9.01 20.27 18.83
C TYR A 357 -7.66 20.20 19.55
N ILE A 358 -6.63 20.69 18.89
CA ILE A 358 -5.27 20.76 19.40
C ILE A 358 -4.73 22.18 19.26
N THR A 359 -3.92 22.60 20.23
CA THR A 359 -3.22 23.88 20.20
C THR A 359 -1.80 23.72 20.76
N LEU A 360 -0.91 24.60 20.31
CA LEU A 360 0.35 24.90 20.97
C LEU A 360 0.14 26.19 21.76
N PHE A 361 0.28 26.16 23.08
CA PHE A 361 0.46 27.39 23.85
C PHE A 361 1.93 27.76 23.79
N GLU A 362 2.32 28.51 22.75
CA GLU A 362 3.56 29.25 22.82
C GLU A 362 3.30 30.44 23.75
N ILE A 363 3.97 30.47 24.90
CA ILE A 363 4.16 31.74 25.60
C ILE A 363 4.94 32.59 24.62
N GLU A 364 4.32 33.63 24.07
CA GLU A 364 5.05 34.65 23.34
C GLU A 364 6.18 35.12 24.26
N GLN A 365 7.43 34.75 23.95
CA GLN A 365 8.55 35.53 24.42
C GLN A 365 8.35 36.88 23.76
N ALA A 366 7.73 37.79 24.51
CA ALA A 366 7.55 39.17 24.13
C ALA A 366 8.90 39.63 23.56
N LYS A 367 8.88 39.99 22.27
CA LYS A 367 10.01 40.62 21.62
C LYS A 367 10.45 41.75 22.54
N ALA A 368 11.64 41.59 23.10
CA ALA A 368 12.32 42.62 23.86
C ALA A 368 12.42 43.85 22.94
N SER A 369 11.47 44.75 23.11
CA SER A 369 11.50 46.07 22.52
C SER A 369 12.45 46.84 23.40
N ASN A 370 13.55 47.26 22.79
CA ASN A 370 14.58 48.11 23.38
C ASN A 370 13.98 49.16 24.29
N ASN A 371 14.43 49.19 25.55
CA ASN A 371 14.92 50.40 26.20
C ASN A 371 15.90 49.98 27.29
N GLN A 372 17.08 50.59 27.23
CA GLN A 372 18.07 50.57 28.29
C GLN A 372 17.45 51.27 29.51
N ASP A 373 17.35 50.59 30.63
CA ASP A 373 18.09 50.95 31.84
C ASP A 373 17.91 49.89 32.94
N ASP A 374 18.89 49.87 33.82
CA ASP A 374 18.96 49.11 35.08
C ASP A 374 19.24 47.61 34.98
N SER A 375 20.53 47.36 34.75
CA SER A 375 21.31 46.45 35.58
C SER A 375 20.88 46.51 37.04
N LEU A 376 20.18 45.46 37.51
CA LEU A 376 20.25 44.82 38.83
C LEU A 376 19.23 43.66 38.75
N ILE A 377 19.55 42.49 39.30
CA ILE A 377 18.82 41.20 39.15
C ILE A 377 19.20 40.40 37.88
N ARG A 378 20.50 40.14 37.68
CA ARG A 378 20.97 39.06 36.78
C ARG A 378 21.91 38.06 37.45
N SER A 379 21.92 38.02 38.78
CA SER A 379 22.83 37.15 39.55
C SER A 379 22.14 36.12 40.46
N ALA A 380 20.83 35.88 40.32
CA ALA A 380 20.10 34.92 41.15
C ALA A 380 19.57 33.67 40.41
N ASP A 381 19.29 33.73 39.10
CA ASP A 381 18.60 32.61 38.41
C ASP A 381 19.52 31.56 37.79
N ALA A 382 20.83 31.82 37.69
CA ALA A 382 21.80 30.83 37.20
C ALA A 382 22.16 29.76 38.27
N SER A 383 21.79 29.96 39.54
CA SER A 383 22.15 29.04 40.64
C SER A 383 21.08 27.97 40.95
N LEU A 384 19.86 28.07 40.42
CA LEU A 384 18.80 27.07 40.66
C LEU A 384 18.93 25.82 39.76
N LEU A 385 19.78 25.88 38.73
CA LEU A 385 19.95 24.83 37.74
C LEU A 385 20.72 23.59 38.23
N SER A 386 21.17 23.52 39.50
CA SER A 386 22.06 22.43 39.92
C SER A 386 21.78 21.66 41.24
N ARG A 387 20.74 21.92 42.05
CA ARG A 387 20.60 21.16 43.34
C ARG A 387 19.17 20.93 43.83
N ILE A 388 18.43 20.01 43.21
CA ILE A 388 17.36 19.30 43.91
C ILE A 388 17.97 18.00 44.46
N THR A 389 18.46 18.06 45.70
CA THR A 389 19.16 16.94 46.36
C THR A 389 18.42 16.41 47.59
N SER A 390 17.37 17.10 48.03
CA SER A 390 16.58 16.74 49.20
C SER A 390 15.07 16.86 48.95
N LYS A 391 14.28 16.30 49.88
CA LYS A 391 12.82 16.47 49.92
C LYS A 391 12.42 17.95 49.99
N ALA A 392 13.13 18.73 50.81
CA ALA A 392 12.85 20.16 51.01
C ALA A 392 13.16 20.98 49.74
N ASP A 393 14.24 20.64 49.02
CA ASP A 393 14.57 21.31 47.75
C ASP A 393 13.48 21.07 46.70
N LEU A 394 12.97 19.83 46.64
CA LEU A 394 11.89 19.46 45.72
C LEU A 394 10.58 20.18 46.08
N GLU A 395 10.25 20.27 47.36
CA GLU A 395 9.10 21.03 47.85
C GLU A 395 9.22 22.53 47.52
N GLN A 396 10.41 23.12 47.68
CA GLN A 396 10.66 24.53 47.37
C GLN A 396 10.58 24.82 45.86
N ALA A 397 11.13 23.93 45.03
CA ALA A 397 11.02 24.02 43.58
C ALA A 397 9.56 24.01 43.12
N LEU A 398 8.73 23.15 43.73
CA LEU A 398 7.30 23.08 43.41
C LEU A 398 6.51 24.28 43.92
N LYS A 399 6.84 24.83 45.09
CA LYS A 399 6.27 26.09 45.56
C LYS A 399 6.52 27.23 44.58
N TYR A 400 7.75 27.33 44.08
CA TYR A 400 8.11 28.33 43.08
C TYR A 400 7.25 28.17 41.83
N ILE A 401 7.15 26.96 41.28
CA ILE A 401 6.33 26.70 40.09
C ILE A 401 4.85 27.01 40.34
N ILE A 402 4.29 26.62 41.49
CA ILE A 402 2.89 26.93 41.82
C ILE A 402 2.71 28.44 41.87
N ASN A 403 3.57 29.17 42.59
CA ASN A 403 3.52 30.63 42.65
C ASN A 403 3.58 31.27 41.27
N GLU A 404 4.47 30.80 40.39
CA GLU A 404 4.57 31.28 39.01
C GLU A 404 3.29 31.07 38.22
N LEU A 405 2.70 29.87 38.32
CA LEU A 405 1.45 29.51 37.64
C LEU A 405 0.22 30.20 38.23
N THR A 406 0.27 30.61 39.49
CA THR A 406 -0.83 31.28 40.21
C THR A 406 -0.60 32.77 40.43
N LYS A 407 0.41 33.39 39.79
CA LYS A 407 0.74 34.83 39.92
C LYS A 407 -0.45 35.76 39.81
N GLN A 408 -1.39 35.47 38.91
CA GLN A 408 -2.58 36.30 38.67
C GLN A 408 -3.78 35.91 39.55
N SER A 409 -3.69 34.81 40.30
CA SER A 409 -4.74 34.30 41.18
C SER A 409 -4.11 33.40 42.28
N PRO A 410 -3.51 34.00 43.34
CA PRO A 410 -2.68 33.28 44.32
C PRO A 410 -3.39 32.11 45.04
N ASP A 411 -4.71 32.21 45.20
CA ASP A 411 -5.56 31.18 45.84
C ASP A 411 -6.07 30.11 44.86
N SER A 412 -5.62 30.13 43.60
CA SER A 412 -6.07 29.19 42.59
C SER A 412 -5.40 27.82 42.72
N TYR A 413 -6.15 26.77 42.40
CA TYR A 413 -5.68 25.41 42.38
C TYR A 413 -5.30 25.00 40.95
N ILE A 414 -4.08 24.50 40.78
CA ILE A 414 -3.58 24.03 39.48
C ILE A 414 -3.69 22.50 39.38
N ASN A 415 -3.91 21.98 38.18
CA ASN A 415 -3.90 20.52 37.97
C ASN A 415 -2.50 19.97 38.25
N ILE A 416 -2.40 18.83 38.95
CA ILE A 416 -1.10 18.18 39.26
C ILE A 416 -0.32 17.82 37.98
N GLY A 417 -1.01 17.52 36.88
CA GLY A 417 -0.40 17.33 35.56
C GLY A 417 0.30 18.58 35.03
N ASN A 418 -0.27 19.77 35.26
CA ASN A 418 0.33 21.05 34.88
C ASN A 418 1.58 21.31 35.73
N LEU A 419 1.51 21.07 37.04
CA LEU A 419 2.66 21.19 37.94
C LEU A 419 3.81 20.27 37.53
N GLY A 420 3.52 19.01 37.21
CA GLY A 420 4.53 18.06 36.72
C GLY A 420 5.14 18.47 35.38
N SER A 421 4.36 19.10 34.51
CA SER A 421 4.81 19.57 33.20
C SER A 421 5.73 20.79 33.34
N SER A 422 5.34 21.78 34.14
CA SER A 422 6.18 22.95 34.43
C SER A 422 7.47 22.57 35.16
N PHE A 423 7.43 21.56 36.04
CA PHE A 423 8.64 21.02 36.67
C PHE A 423 9.60 20.41 35.63
N LYS A 424 9.10 19.58 34.70
CA LYS A 424 9.94 19.01 33.63
C LYS A 424 10.51 20.09 32.72
N GLN A 425 9.74 21.13 32.42
CA GLN A 425 10.21 22.26 31.61
C GLN A 425 11.33 23.04 32.30
N GLN A 426 11.22 23.28 33.61
CA GLN A 426 12.20 24.05 34.37
C GLN A 426 13.47 23.23 34.71
N TYR A 427 13.35 21.93 34.92
CA TYR A 427 14.44 21.08 35.44
C TYR A 427 14.88 19.95 34.50
N GLY A 428 14.31 19.86 33.29
CA GLY A 428 14.71 18.93 32.23
C GLY A 428 14.34 17.45 32.45
N LYS A 429 13.80 17.08 33.62
CA LYS A 429 13.41 15.70 33.97
C LYS A 429 12.04 15.60 34.62
N PRO A 430 11.29 14.51 34.41
CA PRO A 430 10.02 14.28 35.09
C PRO A 430 10.15 14.27 36.62
N ILE A 431 9.18 14.84 37.32
CA ILE A 431 9.15 14.85 38.79
C ILE A 431 9.16 13.45 39.41
N THR A 432 8.54 12.47 38.75
CA THR A 432 8.54 11.08 39.21
C THR A 432 9.94 10.46 39.18
N GLU A 433 10.80 10.88 38.23
CA GLU A 433 12.20 10.46 38.20
C GLU A 433 12.98 11.14 39.33
N GLN A 434 12.69 12.42 39.61
CA GLN A 434 13.31 13.12 40.73
C GLN A 434 12.93 12.50 42.09
N ILE A 435 11.65 12.19 42.32
CA ILE A 435 11.17 11.52 43.54
C ILE A 435 11.88 10.18 43.74
N LYS A 436 12.04 9.39 42.67
CA LYS A 436 12.78 8.13 42.69
C LYS A 436 14.27 8.35 43.00
N SER A 437 14.90 9.34 42.39
CA SER A 437 16.32 9.65 42.62
C SER A 437 16.61 10.06 44.07
N LEU A 438 15.62 10.66 44.74
CA LEU A 438 15.69 11.05 46.16
C LEU A 438 15.28 9.92 47.12
N GLN A 439 14.99 8.71 46.62
CA GLN A 439 14.51 7.56 47.40
C GLN A 439 13.25 7.86 48.24
N LEU A 440 12.40 8.78 47.76
CA LEU A 440 11.15 9.12 48.44
C LEU A 440 10.09 8.08 48.08
N SER A 441 9.44 7.52 49.10
CA SER A 441 8.42 6.48 48.92
C SER A 441 7.07 7.06 48.51
N GLY A 442 6.43 6.46 47.50
CA GLY A 442 5.11 6.85 47.02
C GLY A 442 5.09 7.43 45.61
N ASN A 443 3.88 7.72 45.13
CA ASN A 443 3.67 8.41 43.84
C ASN A 443 3.64 9.92 44.04
N PHE A 444 3.61 10.69 42.96
CA PHE A 444 3.66 12.16 43.02
C PHE A 444 2.57 12.77 43.94
N ILE A 445 1.37 12.21 43.95
CA ILE A 445 0.28 12.64 44.84
C ILE A 445 0.62 12.38 46.31
N LYS A 446 1.13 11.18 46.64
CA LYS A 446 1.57 10.84 48.00
C LYS A 446 2.71 11.75 48.47
N PHE A 447 3.62 12.11 47.57
CA PHE A 447 4.68 13.08 47.88
C PHE A 447 4.07 14.44 48.26
N LEU A 448 3.15 14.98 47.45
CA LEU A 448 2.50 16.26 47.71
C LEU A 448 1.70 16.24 49.03
N GLN A 449 1.01 15.13 49.34
CA GLN A 449 0.32 14.93 50.63
C GLN A 449 1.29 14.87 51.81
N SER A 450 2.54 14.47 51.59
CA SER A 450 3.57 14.40 52.63
C SER A 450 4.23 15.75 52.95
N CYS A 451 3.86 16.80 52.23
CA CYS A 451 4.38 18.16 52.36
C CYS A 451 3.29 19.06 52.95
N SER A 452 3.55 19.72 54.07
CA SER A 452 2.59 20.61 54.74
C SER A 452 2.27 21.87 53.94
N SER A 453 3.10 22.18 52.95
CA SER A 453 2.97 23.40 52.15
C SER A 453 1.96 23.32 51.01
N PHE A 454 1.38 22.14 50.75
CA PHE A 454 0.46 21.94 49.64
C PHE A 454 -0.92 21.54 50.14
N ASN A 455 -1.95 22.10 49.51
CA ASN A 455 -3.33 21.75 49.75
C ASN A 455 -3.89 21.05 48.52
N LEU A 456 -4.36 19.81 48.67
CA LEU A 456 -4.82 18.99 47.56
C LEU A 456 -6.35 18.91 47.54
N LYS A 457 -6.93 19.02 46.34
CA LYS A 457 -8.37 18.83 46.11
C LYS A 457 -8.59 17.85 44.97
N GLN A 458 -9.41 16.83 45.20
CA GLN A 458 -9.86 15.93 44.15
C GLN A 458 -11.09 16.53 43.45
N THR A 459 -11.07 16.55 42.12
CA THR A 459 -12.18 17.02 41.27
C THR A 459 -12.51 15.98 40.21
N GLU A 460 -13.63 16.12 39.49
CA GLU A 460 -14.01 15.24 38.37
C GLU A 460 -12.94 15.20 37.26
N GLN A 461 -12.17 16.27 37.10
CA GLN A 461 -11.07 16.41 36.14
C GLN A 461 -9.70 15.98 36.70
N GLY A 462 -9.69 15.31 37.87
CA GLY A 462 -8.48 14.81 38.53
C GLY A 462 -8.05 15.66 39.74
N TRP A 463 -6.83 15.40 40.20
CA TRP A 463 -6.26 16.05 41.38
C TRP A 463 -5.71 17.45 41.05
N LYS A 464 -6.07 18.42 41.89
CA LYS A 464 -5.54 19.78 41.86
C LYS A 464 -4.78 20.09 43.14
N VAL A 465 -3.80 20.98 43.05
CA VAL A 465 -2.92 21.39 44.15
C VAL A 465 -2.81 22.92 44.18
N GLY A 466 -2.86 23.48 45.38
CA GLY A 466 -2.60 24.89 45.66
C GLY A 466 -1.63 25.02 46.83
N LEU A 467 -1.19 26.24 47.12
CA LEU A 467 -0.37 26.49 48.30
C LEU A 467 -1.24 26.43 49.55
N GLY A 468 -0.76 25.71 50.57
CA GLY A 468 -1.38 25.72 51.89
C GLY A 468 -1.10 27.04 52.59
N THR A 469 -2.12 27.68 53.14
CA THR A 469 -1.93 28.78 54.09
C THR A 469 -1.24 28.25 55.34
N SER A 470 -0.02 28.71 55.62
CA SER A 470 0.63 28.46 56.92
C SER A 470 -0.31 28.92 58.04
N ARG A 471 -0.61 28.02 58.98
CA ARG A 471 -1.08 28.41 60.32
C ARG A 471 0.12 28.60 61.23
#